data_AF-A0A6A3EXV1-F1
#
_entry.id   AF-A0A6A3EXV1-F1
#
_cell.length_a   1.000
_cell.length_b   1.000
_cell.length_c   1.000
_cell.angle_alpha   90.00
_cell.angle_beta   90.00
_cell.angle_gamma   90.00
#
_symmetry.space_group_name_H-M   'P 1'
#
loop_
_entity.id
_entity.type
_entity.pdbx_description
1 polymer ?
#
loop_
_entity_poly.entity_id
_entity_poly.type
_entity_poly.pdbx_seq_one_letter_code
_entity_poly.pdbx_strand_id
1 'polypeptide(L)'
;MQVLADNEQRYGDYGRMHRKWWAAAYKTYYAYLPDLGLKTACSLRNYVLATKDAAVSSRRRAGEALRIVLLILKFLLALAFFAPMAVYELVEFVLLGEAGVVLAILMMNLINYYFEWTTLGAAASVVFVTIGVVTHIWRGGRG
;
A
#
# COMPACT_ATOMS: atom_id res chain seq x y z
N MET A 1 9.27 1.75 -61.61
CA MET A 1 8.50 2.49 -62.65
C MET A 1 8.63 1.89 -64.07
N GLN A 2 9.38 0.80 -64.31
CA GLN A 2 9.49 0.19 -65.65
C GLN A 2 8.32 -0.73 -66.04
N VAL A 3 7.70 -1.44 -65.10
CA VAL A 3 6.57 -2.36 -65.35
C VAL A 3 5.30 -1.65 -65.88
N LEU A 4 5.18 -0.35 -65.67
CA LEU A 4 4.04 0.45 -66.13
C LEU A 4 4.21 1.02 -67.55
N ALA A 5 5.43 1.00 -68.12
CA ALA A 5 5.69 1.53 -69.46
C ALA A 5 5.34 0.50 -70.57
N ASP A 6 5.49 -0.79 -70.29
CA ASP A 6 5.27 -1.87 -71.28
C ASP A 6 3.77 -2.14 -71.58
N ASN A 7 2.87 -1.71 -70.69
CA ASN A 7 1.41 -1.89 -70.84
C ASN A 7 0.66 -0.64 -71.38
N GLU A 8 1.40 0.39 -71.81
CA GLU A 8 0.83 1.67 -72.26
C GLU A 8 -0.03 1.52 -73.53
N GLN A 9 0.27 0.52 -74.36
CA GLN A 9 -0.49 0.21 -75.57
C GLN A 9 -1.83 -0.51 -75.29
N ARG A 10 -1.98 -1.17 -74.13
CA ARG A 10 -3.17 -1.96 -73.76
C ARG A 10 -4.17 -1.19 -72.89
N TYR A 11 -3.70 -0.20 -72.14
CA TYR A 11 -4.52 0.55 -71.19
C TYR A 11 -4.35 2.08 -71.32
N GLY A 12 -3.75 2.59 -72.39
CA GLY A 12 -3.31 3.99 -72.61
C GLY A 12 -3.95 5.08 -71.75
N ASP A 13 -5.25 5.35 -71.91
CA ASP A 13 -5.95 6.39 -71.15
C ASP A 13 -6.20 6.02 -69.67
N TYR A 14 -6.54 4.76 -69.41
CA TYR A 14 -6.76 4.24 -68.06
C TYR A 14 -5.46 4.26 -67.23
N GLY A 15 -4.33 3.87 -67.83
CA GLY A 15 -3.01 3.91 -67.21
C GLY A 15 -2.57 5.34 -66.86
N ARG A 16 -2.80 6.30 -67.77
CA ARG A 16 -2.54 7.73 -67.52
C ARG A 16 -3.42 8.29 -66.41
N MET A 17 -4.71 7.94 -66.40
CA MET A 17 -5.64 8.38 -65.37
C MET A 17 -5.24 7.80 -64.01
N HIS A 18 -4.96 6.49 -63.92
CA HIS A 18 -4.52 5.84 -62.70
C HIS A 18 -3.23 6.46 -62.13
N ARG A 19 -2.26 6.80 -62.99
CA ARG A 19 -1.03 7.49 -62.58
C ARG A 19 -1.31 8.89 -61.99
N LYS A 20 -2.25 9.65 -62.57
CA LYS A 20 -2.67 10.96 -62.04
C LYS A 20 -3.37 10.82 -60.69
N TRP A 21 -4.26 9.84 -60.54
CA TRP A 21 -4.90 9.51 -59.26
C TRP A 21 -3.87 9.13 -58.20
N TRP A 22 -2.90 8.29 -58.57
CA TRP A 22 -1.82 7.89 -57.66
C TRP A 22 -0.95 9.08 -57.24
N ALA A 23 -0.58 9.96 -58.17
CA ALA A 23 0.21 11.16 -57.86
C ALA A 23 -0.56 12.14 -56.96
N ALA A 24 -1.87 12.30 -57.19
CA ALA A 24 -2.73 13.12 -56.34
C ALA A 24 -2.83 12.54 -54.92
N ALA A 25 -3.09 11.23 -54.80
CA ALA A 25 -3.13 10.54 -53.52
C ALA A 25 -1.80 10.59 -52.77
N TYR A 26 -0.68 10.46 -53.48
CA TYR A 26 0.66 10.59 -52.91
C TYR A 26 0.89 12.01 -52.39
N LYS A 27 0.53 13.05 -53.16
CA LYS A 27 0.71 14.44 -52.76
C LYS A 27 -0.14 14.82 -51.54
N THR A 28 -1.39 14.34 -51.46
CA THR A 28 -2.23 14.57 -50.28
C THR A 28 -1.69 13.81 -49.07
N TYR A 29 -1.28 12.55 -49.25
CA TYR A 29 -0.69 11.76 -48.17
C TYR A 29 0.52 12.48 -47.54
N TYR A 30 1.50 12.92 -48.33
CA TYR A 30 2.67 13.62 -47.80
C TYR A 30 2.41 15.05 -47.31
N ALA A 31 1.29 15.68 -47.71
CA ALA A 31 0.90 16.97 -47.18
C ALA A 31 0.30 16.86 -45.75
N TYR A 32 -0.50 15.82 -45.49
CA TYR A 32 -1.22 15.68 -44.21
C TYR A 32 -0.51 14.78 -43.20
N LEU A 33 0.20 13.74 -43.64
CA LEU A 33 0.84 12.77 -42.75
C LEU A 33 1.86 13.39 -41.78
N PRO A 34 2.72 14.36 -42.19
CA PRO A 34 3.69 14.96 -41.28
C PRO A 34 3.01 15.78 -40.18
N ASP A 35 2.01 16.60 -40.54
CA ASP A 35 1.26 17.41 -39.57
C ASP A 35 0.44 16.54 -38.61
N LEU A 36 -0.22 15.50 -39.13
CA LEU A 36 -0.93 14.53 -38.29
C LEU A 36 0.04 13.80 -37.36
N GLY A 37 1.17 13.32 -37.89
CA GLY A 37 2.21 12.64 -37.11
C GLY A 37 2.78 13.52 -36.00
N LEU A 38 3.05 14.80 -36.28
CA LEU A 38 3.51 15.76 -35.28
C LEU A 38 2.44 16.02 -34.21
N LYS A 39 1.18 16.20 -34.60
CA LYS A 39 0.06 16.38 -33.66
C LYS A 39 -0.14 15.16 -32.77
N THR A 40 -0.07 13.96 -33.34
CA THR A 40 -0.15 12.70 -32.60
C THR A 40 1.03 12.56 -31.64
N ALA A 41 2.26 12.85 -32.07
CA ALA A 41 3.44 12.82 -31.21
C ALA A 41 3.35 13.82 -30.05
N CYS A 42 2.91 15.06 -30.33
CA CYS A 42 2.68 16.08 -29.31
C CYS A 42 1.59 15.67 -28.31
N SER A 43 0.47 15.12 -28.80
CA SER A 43 -0.61 14.61 -27.95
C SER A 43 -0.13 13.47 -27.05
N LEU A 44 0.60 12.51 -27.62
CA LEU A 44 1.15 11.38 -26.87
C LEU A 44 2.12 11.86 -25.79
N ARG A 45 3.01 12.81 -26.11
CA ARG A 45 3.93 13.41 -25.14
C ARG A 45 3.18 14.08 -23.98
N ASN A 46 2.14 14.86 -24.28
CA ASN A 46 1.34 15.50 -23.25
C ASN A 46 0.60 14.49 -22.38
N TYR A 47 0.10 13.39 -22.96
CA TYR A 47 -0.53 12.30 -22.22
C TYR A 47 0.46 11.59 -21.28
N VAL A 48 1.68 11.30 -21.77
CA VAL A 48 2.75 10.71 -20.95
C VAL A 48 3.14 11.63 -19.79
N LEU A 49 3.23 12.93 -20.02
CA LEU A 49 3.52 13.90 -18.95
C LEU A 49 2.38 13.95 -17.92
N ALA A 50 1.13 14.05 -18.37
CA ALA A 50 -0.03 14.09 -17.48
C ALA A 50 -0.16 12.82 -16.63
N THR A 51 0.07 11.65 -17.23
CA THR A 51 0.04 10.36 -16.51
C THR A 51 1.17 10.24 -15.50
N LYS A 52 2.37 10.71 -15.84
CA LYS A 52 3.50 10.79 -14.90
C LYS A 52 3.18 11.70 -13.71
N ASP A 53 2.65 12.89 -13.96
CA ASP A 53 2.33 13.85 -12.89
C ASP A 53 1.21 13.33 -11.99
N ALA A 54 0.18 12.69 -12.58
CA ALA A 54 -0.87 12.01 -11.82
C ALA A 54 -0.32 10.85 -10.97
N ALA A 55 0.61 10.05 -11.51
CA ALA A 55 1.24 8.96 -10.79
C ALA A 55 2.10 9.45 -9.62
N VAL A 56 2.88 10.52 -9.80
CA VAL A 56 3.67 11.14 -8.72
C VAL A 56 2.77 11.70 -7.62
N SER A 57 1.70 12.40 -8.01
CA SER A 57 0.72 12.94 -7.06
C SER A 57 0.02 11.83 -6.27
N SER A 58 -0.42 10.77 -6.94
CA SER A 58 -1.01 9.58 -6.32
C SER A 58 -0.05 8.90 -5.34
N ARG A 59 1.21 8.69 -5.75
CA ARG A 59 2.25 8.07 -4.92
C ARG A 59 2.55 8.89 -3.67
N ARG A 60 2.57 10.21 -3.77
CA ARG A 60 2.78 11.10 -2.61
C ARG A 60 1.66 10.96 -1.59
N ARG A 61 0.39 11.02 -2.04
CA ARG A 61 -0.78 10.83 -1.17
C ARG A 61 -0.80 9.46 -0.52
N ALA A 62 -0.50 8.40 -1.28
CA ALA A 62 -0.39 7.04 -0.75
C ALA A 62 0.75 6.92 0.27
N GLY A 63 1.90 7.56 0.03
CA GLY A 63 3.03 7.58 0.96
C GLY A 63 2.72 8.29 2.27
N GLU A 64 2.04 9.45 2.22
CA GLU A 64 1.59 10.19 3.40
C GLU A 64 0.56 9.37 4.21
N ALA A 65 -0.41 8.74 3.54
CA ALA A 65 -1.38 7.86 4.19
C ALA A 65 -0.71 6.64 4.84
N LEU A 66 0.20 5.96 4.13
CA LEU A 66 0.97 4.85 4.68
C LEU A 66 1.79 5.27 5.90
N ARG A 67 2.42 6.45 5.86
CA ARG A 67 3.17 6.98 7.01
C ARG A 67 2.26 7.17 8.22
N ILE A 68 1.07 7.75 8.03
CA ILE A 68 0.09 7.93 9.12
C ILE A 68 -0.35 6.56 9.67
N VAL A 69 -0.67 5.61 8.80
CA VAL A 69 -1.06 4.24 9.20
C VAL A 69 0.05 3.55 9.99
N LEU A 70 1.29 3.65 9.55
CA LEU A 70 2.44 3.08 10.25
C LEU A 70 2.66 3.74 11.62
N LEU A 71 2.45 5.05 11.74
CA LEU A 71 2.53 5.76 13.01
C LEU A 71 1.43 5.30 13.98
N ILE A 72 0.19 5.16 13.50
CA ILE A 72 -0.92 4.64 14.30
C ILE A 72 -0.62 3.22 14.76
N LEU A 73 -0.15 2.35 13.86
CA LEU A 73 0.19 0.96 14.21
C LEU A 73 1.31 0.91 15.26
N LYS A 74 2.36 1.72 15.10
CA LYS A 74 3.43 1.83 16.10
C LYS A 74 2.91 2.32 17.44
N PHE A 75 2.02 3.31 17.44
CA PHE A 75 1.41 3.83 18.66
C PHE A 75 0.55 2.78 19.36
N LEU A 76 -0.29 2.05 18.61
CA LEU A 76 -1.11 0.96 19.14
C LEU A 76 -0.26 -0.18 19.71
N LEU A 77 0.83 -0.54 19.02
CA LEU A 77 1.75 -1.56 19.51
C LEU A 77 2.45 -1.13 20.79
N ALA A 78 2.91 0.13 20.85
CA ALA A 78 3.49 0.69 22.07
C ALA A 78 2.46 0.70 23.21
N LEU A 79 1.23 1.14 22.96
CA LEU A 79 0.17 1.17 23.96
C LEU A 79 -0.17 -0.24 24.47
N ALA A 80 -0.28 -1.22 23.56
CA ALA A 80 -0.57 -2.61 23.91
C ALA A 80 0.53 -3.25 24.77
N PHE A 81 1.77 -2.76 24.69
CA PHE A 81 2.87 -3.25 25.53
C PHE A 81 3.00 -2.45 26.83
N PHE A 82 3.01 -1.12 26.75
CA PHE A 82 3.27 -0.25 27.91
C PHE A 82 2.05 -0.10 28.83
N ALA A 83 0.82 -0.14 28.33
CA ALA A 83 -0.35 0.02 29.19
C ALA A 83 -0.54 -1.17 30.14
N PRO A 84 -0.49 -2.44 29.71
CA PRO A 84 -0.57 -3.58 30.63
C PRO A 84 0.58 -3.60 31.63
N MET A 85 1.78 -3.24 31.18
CA MET A 85 2.95 -3.11 32.05
C MET A 85 2.69 -2.07 33.15
N ALA A 86 2.28 -0.85 32.79
CA ALA A 86 1.98 0.21 33.76
C ALA A 86 0.87 -0.16 34.74
N VAL A 87 -0.18 -0.85 34.27
CA VAL A 87 -1.24 -1.38 35.14
C VAL A 87 -0.67 -2.40 36.12
N TYR A 88 0.20 -3.30 35.67
CA TYR A 88 0.86 -4.26 36.55
C TYR A 88 1.70 -3.55 37.61
N GLU A 89 2.49 -2.53 37.25
CA GLU A 89 3.31 -1.78 38.22
C GLU A 89 2.46 -1.09 39.28
N LEU A 90 1.31 -0.53 38.91
CA LEU A 90 0.36 0.05 39.86
C LEU A 90 -0.22 -1.00 40.80
N VAL A 91 -0.61 -2.17 40.27
CA VAL A 91 -1.14 -3.27 41.08
C VAL A 91 -0.07 -3.81 42.03
N GLU A 92 1.15 -4.00 41.54
CA GLU A 92 2.31 -4.40 42.34
C GLU A 92 2.57 -3.40 43.47
N PHE A 93 2.52 -2.10 43.18
CA PHE A 93 2.68 -1.06 44.19
C PHE A 93 1.57 -1.12 45.25
N VAL A 94 0.31 -1.23 44.84
CA VAL A 94 -0.85 -1.31 45.76
C VAL A 94 -0.80 -2.58 46.61
N LEU A 95 -0.30 -3.68 46.06
CA LEU A 95 -0.18 -4.97 46.75
C LEU A 95 1.16 -5.14 47.49
N LEU A 96 1.94 -4.08 47.65
CA LEU A 96 3.19 -4.09 48.43
C LEU A 96 4.26 -5.06 47.87
N GLY A 97 4.31 -5.20 46.54
CA GLY A 97 5.31 -5.96 45.81
C GLY A 97 4.83 -7.31 45.26
N GLU A 98 5.76 -8.06 44.67
CA GLU A 98 5.53 -9.33 43.97
C GLU A 98 4.77 -10.36 44.83
N ALA A 99 5.14 -10.49 46.12
CA ALA A 99 4.53 -11.45 47.02
C ALA A 99 3.04 -11.17 47.25
N GLY A 100 2.64 -9.91 47.34
CA GLY A 100 1.24 -9.54 47.49
C GLY A 100 0.43 -9.76 46.22
N VAL A 101 1.03 -9.55 45.05
CA VAL A 101 0.43 -9.90 43.76
C VAL A 101 0.14 -11.40 43.67
N VAL A 102 1.12 -12.24 44.01
CA VAL A 102 0.96 -13.70 44.00
C VAL A 102 -0.13 -14.15 44.96
N LEU A 103 -0.15 -13.59 46.18
CA LEU A 103 -1.19 -13.90 47.17
C LEU A 103 -2.59 -13.49 46.67
N ALA A 104 -2.72 -12.31 46.08
CA ALA A 104 -4.01 -11.83 45.55
C ALA A 104 -4.53 -12.71 44.41
N ILE A 105 -3.66 -13.13 43.49
CA ILE A 105 -4.03 -14.04 42.39
C ILE A 105 -4.44 -15.41 42.94
N LEU A 106 -3.72 -15.94 43.93
CA LEU A 106 -4.04 -17.21 44.57
C LEU A 106 -5.40 -17.16 45.27
N MET A 107 -5.66 -16.10 46.04
CA MET A 107 -6.93 -15.89 46.71
C MET A 107 -8.08 -15.75 45.70
N MET A 108 -7.88 -14.97 44.63
CA MET A 108 -8.89 -14.81 43.58
C MET A 108 -9.20 -16.13 42.88
N ASN A 109 -8.19 -16.94 42.55
CA ASN A 109 -8.41 -18.25 41.94
C ASN A 109 -9.11 -19.23 42.89
N LEU A 110 -8.78 -19.20 44.19
CA LEU A 110 -9.43 -20.04 45.19
C LEU A 110 -10.92 -19.68 45.35
N ILE A 111 -11.22 -18.38 45.43
CA ILE A 111 -12.60 -17.87 45.48
C ILE A 111 -13.33 -18.26 44.20
N ASN A 112 -12.69 -18.08 43.04
CA ASN A 112 -13.29 -18.43 41.76
C ASN A 112 -13.56 -19.94 41.61
N TYR A 113 -12.67 -20.79 42.13
CA TYR A 113 -12.87 -22.25 42.17
C TYR A 113 -14.01 -22.64 43.11
N TYR A 114 -14.09 -22.01 44.28
CA TYR A 114 -15.12 -22.33 45.28
C TYR A 114 -16.52 -21.88 44.87
N PHE A 115 -16.64 -20.69 44.27
CA PHE A 115 -17.92 -20.10 43.88
C PHE A 115 -18.31 -20.36 42.42
N GLU A 116 -17.40 -20.95 41.61
CA GLU A 116 -17.53 -21.09 40.15
C GLU A 116 -17.97 -19.80 39.44
N TRP A 117 -17.57 -18.65 39.99
CA TRP A 117 -18.14 -17.36 39.61
C TRP A 117 -17.79 -17.00 38.16
N THR A 118 -16.59 -17.33 37.67
CA THR A 118 -16.16 -17.02 36.31
C THR A 118 -15.37 -18.17 35.68
N THR A 119 -15.62 -18.45 34.40
CA THR A 119 -14.83 -19.42 33.62
C THR A 119 -13.49 -18.85 33.14
N LEU A 120 -13.32 -17.53 33.21
CA LEU A 120 -12.14 -16.82 32.69
C LEU A 120 -11.09 -16.49 33.76
N GLY A 121 -11.37 -16.69 35.05
CA GLY A 121 -10.47 -16.30 36.14
C GLY A 121 -9.07 -16.93 36.05
N ALA A 122 -9.00 -18.22 35.67
CA ALA A 122 -7.73 -18.91 35.48
C ALA A 122 -6.94 -18.34 34.28
N ALA A 123 -7.61 -18.10 33.15
CA ALA A 123 -6.98 -17.52 31.96
C ALA A 123 -6.47 -16.09 32.21
N ALA A 124 -7.28 -15.26 32.88
CA ALA A 124 -6.88 -13.90 33.27
C ALA A 124 -5.67 -13.91 34.21
N SER A 125 -5.61 -14.85 35.16
CA SER A 125 -4.46 -15.03 36.05
C SER A 125 -3.19 -15.39 35.29
N VAL A 126 -3.28 -16.31 34.31
CA VAL A 126 -2.14 -16.66 33.46
C VAL A 126 -1.64 -15.44 32.69
N VAL A 127 -2.55 -14.68 32.06
CA VAL A 127 -2.19 -13.45 31.33
C VAL A 127 -1.55 -12.42 32.27
N PHE A 128 -2.06 -12.28 33.49
CA PHE A 128 -1.51 -11.33 34.45
C PHE A 128 -0.11 -11.73 34.92
N VAL A 129 0.12 -13.03 35.15
CA VAL A 129 1.45 -13.56 35.47
C VAL A 129 2.43 -13.37 34.32
N THR A 130 2.02 -13.59 33.07
CA THR A 130 2.91 -13.36 31.92
C THR A 130 3.29 -11.89 31.78
N ILE A 131 2.35 -10.96 31.98
CA ILE A 131 2.64 -9.52 32.03
C ILE A 131 3.66 -9.21 33.13
N GLY A 132 3.48 -9.76 34.33
CA GLY A 132 4.41 -9.59 35.44
C GLY A 132 5.82 -10.06 35.08
N VAL A 133 5.97 -11.28 34.59
CA VAL A 133 7.27 -11.83 34.17
C VAL A 133 7.96 -10.93 33.13
N VAL A 134 7.21 -10.50 32.09
CA VAL A 134 7.73 -9.59 31.07
C VAL A 134 8.18 -8.26 31.68
N THR A 135 7.39 -7.71 32.61
CA THR A 135 7.69 -6.47 33.35
C THR A 135 8.99 -6.59 34.13
N HIS A 136 9.19 -7.68 34.88
CA HIS A 136 10.41 -7.90 35.66
C HIS A 136 11.64 -8.14 34.78
N ILE A 137 11.53 -8.93 33.70
CA ILE A 137 12.63 -9.12 32.73
C ILE A 137 13.04 -7.78 32.13
N TRP A 138 12.06 -6.98 31.72
CA TRP A 138 12.30 -5.67 31.13
C TRP A 138 12.98 -4.70 32.09
N ARG A 139 12.59 -4.69 33.38
CA ARG A 139 13.27 -3.91 34.42
C ARG A 139 14.71 -4.39 34.64
N GLY A 140 14.92 -5.71 34.71
CA GLY A 140 16.25 -6.31 34.89
C GLY A 140 17.23 -6.06 33.75
N GLY A 141 16.73 -5.90 32.52
CA GLY A 141 17.54 -5.56 31.34
C GLY A 141 17.89 -4.07 31.20
N ARG A 142 17.40 -3.19 32.09
CA ARG A 142 17.79 -1.76 32.16
C ARG A 142 18.98 -1.52 33.11
N GLY A 143 19.52 -2.57 33.73
CA GLY A 143 20.70 -2.52 34.61
C GLY A 143 22.01 -2.60 33.86
#